data_AF-A0A3P5Z4N4-F1
#
_entry.id   AF-A0A3P5Z4N4-F1
#
_cell.length_a   1.000
_cell.length_b   1.000
_cell.length_c   1.000
_cell.angle_alpha   90.00
_cell.angle_beta   90.00
_cell.angle_gamma   90.00
#
_symmetry.space_group_name_H-M   'P 1'
#
loop_
_entity.id
_entity.type
_entity.pdbx_description
1 polymer ?
#
loop_
_entity_poly.entity_id
_entity_poly.type
_entity_poly.pdbx_seq_one_letter_code
_entity_poly.pdbx_strand_id
1 'polypeptide(L)'
;MDSQKMSLGFLSLAFLFITCSSAEFLIQQVTEGRGTENNSSYNLQANLGVTRVLREERPSSKIVTIAGYSVIKERTEVYESSVFEAAGYKWRLVMYMNGNKNDGGNGYISLYVRMEETESLPYGWEVNVDLKLFVHNPKQHKYLAVTDGAVKRFSAAKKEWGFGQLIALSTFQNANQGYIVQDTCSFGAEILIVKPAEKQEKVTFISNPPNNVFTWKILRFSTLEDKFYYSDDFLVGDRYWRLGFNPKGDGDGRPHALPIYLYAQGFRPNAVATNTWGAVNLRLKNQRGSNHRQLYSAAWYPIRSGYGVGVNNIILMKDLKDTSKGYLVNDAIVFEAEMVKVSVTNIVPV
;
A
#
# COMPACT_ATOMS: atom_id res chain seq x y z
N MET A 1 12.85 -41.09 -38.38
CA MET A 1 13.21 -41.65 -37.06
C MET A 1 12.57 -40.75 -36.00
N ASP A 2 11.43 -41.23 -35.50
CA ASP A 2 10.81 -41.07 -34.17
C ASP A 2 10.96 -39.72 -33.43
N SER A 3 9.93 -39.11 -32.85
CA SER A 3 8.69 -39.65 -32.28
C SER A 3 7.62 -38.55 -32.06
N GLN A 4 6.36 -39.00 -32.00
CA GLN A 4 5.25 -38.52 -31.16
C GLN A 4 4.92 -37.01 -31.05
N LYS A 5 3.83 -36.63 -31.74
CA LYS A 5 2.95 -35.52 -31.38
C LYS A 5 2.16 -35.87 -30.10
N MET A 6 2.29 -35.05 -29.06
CA MET A 6 1.50 -35.12 -27.82
C MET A 6 0.81 -33.77 -27.57
N SER A 7 -0.54 -33.82 -27.54
CA SER A 7 -1.47 -33.15 -26.62
C SER A 7 -1.08 -31.77 -26.06
N LEU A 8 -1.72 -30.69 -26.56
CA LEU A 8 -1.89 -29.44 -25.80
C LEU A 8 -3.15 -29.55 -24.94
N GLY A 9 -2.97 -29.98 -23.70
CA GLY A 9 -3.96 -29.90 -22.63
C GLY A 9 -3.33 -29.20 -21.42
N PHE A 10 -4.11 -28.30 -20.82
CA PHE A 10 -3.91 -27.73 -19.48
C PHE A 10 -2.71 -26.79 -19.28
N LEU A 11 -2.97 -25.48 -19.34
CA LEU A 11 -2.26 -24.52 -18.48
C LEU A 11 -3.22 -24.08 -17.38
N SER A 12 -3.06 -24.79 -16.26
CA SER A 12 -3.63 -24.51 -14.95
C SER A 12 -3.22 -23.12 -14.47
N LEU A 13 -4.18 -22.44 -13.85
CA LEU A 13 -4.02 -21.35 -12.89
C LEU A 13 -2.75 -21.52 -12.05
N ALA A 14 -1.81 -20.58 -12.17
CA ALA A 14 -0.82 -20.32 -11.14
C ALA A 14 -1.39 -19.25 -10.19
N PHE A 15 -1.88 -19.69 -9.03
CA PHE A 15 -2.09 -18.82 -7.89
C PHE A 15 -0.71 -18.34 -7.40
N LEU A 16 -0.45 -17.04 -7.50
CA LEU A 16 0.69 -16.40 -6.85
C LEU A 16 0.42 -16.33 -5.34
N PHE A 17 0.82 -17.36 -4.58
CA PHE A 17 1.08 -17.22 -3.15
C PHE A 17 2.54 -16.77 -3.00
N ILE A 18 2.78 -15.46 -2.93
CA ILE A 18 4.03 -14.94 -2.39
C ILE A 18 3.81 -14.80 -0.88
N THR A 19 4.08 -15.87 -0.14
CA THR A 19 4.34 -15.76 1.29
C THR A 19 5.71 -15.12 1.48
N CYS A 20 5.82 -14.20 2.44
CA CYS A 20 7.08 -13.59 2.89
C CYS A 20 8.22 -14.61 3.02
N SER A 21 9.05 -14.72 1.99
CA SER A 21 10.35 -15.41 2.02
C SER A 21 11.30 -14.90 0.91
N SER A 22 10.83 -14.00 0.03
CA SER A 22 11.64 -13.41 -1.05
C SER A 22 12.51 -12.23 -0.61
N ALA A 23 12.28 -11.64 0.57
CA ALA A 23 13.12 -10.55 1.07
C ALA A 23 14.48 -11.05 1.61
N GLU A 24 14.54 -12.25 2.18
CA GLU A 24 15.78 -12.83 2.70
C GLU A 24 16.63 -13.48 1.60
N PHE A 25 16.01 -14.03 0.54
CA PHE A 25 16.73 -14.61 -0.59
C PHE A 25 17.37 -13.56 -1.52
N LEU A 26 16.81 -12.34 -1.55
CA LEU A 26 17.39 -11.20 -2.27
C LEU A 26 18.61 -10.59 -1.57
N ILE A 27 18.76 -10.79 -0.26
CA ILE A 27 19.94 -10.31 0.49
C ILE A 27 21.13 -11.26 0.30
N GLN A 28 20.90 -12.55 0.00
CA GLN A 28 21.97 -13.53 -0.12
C GLN A 28 22.49 -13.72 -1.56
N GLN A 29 21.74 -13.33 -2.60
CA GLN A 29 22.20 -13.42 -4.00
C GLN A 29 22.88 -12.14 -4.54
N VAL A 30 22.90 -11.04 -3.78
CA VAL A 30 23.60 -9.81 -4.19
C VAL A 30 25.08 -9.80 -3.76
N THR A 31 25.53 -10.76 -2.95
CA THR A 31 26.93 -10.84 -2.49
C THR A 31 27.84 -11.77 -3.30
N GLU A 32 27.35 -12.51 -4.29
CA GLU A 32 28.21 -13.34 -5.14
C GLU A 32 27.78 -13.30 -6.60
N GLY A 33 28.56 -12.61 -7.45
CA GLY A 33 28.70 -13.00 -8.85
C GLY A 33 28.42 -11.94 -9.92
N ARG A 34 29.54 -11.43 -10.45
CA ARG A 34 29.79 -10.97 -11.84
C ARG A 34 29.32 -9.55 -12.21
N GLY A 35 30.32 -8.78 -12.61
CA GLY A 35 30.21 -7.36 -12.87
C GLY A 35 29.53 -7.02 -14.19
N THR A 36 28.95 -5.83 -14.18
CA THR A 36 28.82 -4.93 -15.33
C THR A 36 28.90 -3.52 -14.77
N GLU A 37 29.74 -2.69 -15.39
CA GLU A 37 30.02 -1.32 -15.01
C GLU A 37 28.73 -0.48 -15.05
N ASN A 38 28.35 0.11 -13.92
CA ASN A 38 27.47 1.26 -13.88
C ASN A 38 27.92 2.17 -12.74
N ASN A 39 28.36 3.36 -13.14
CA ASN A 39 28.83 4.43 -12.25
C ASN A 39 27.69 4.94 -11.36
N SER A 40 27.61 4.42 -10.14
CA SER A 40 26.96 5.10 -9.02
C SER A 40 27.79 4.89 -7.76
N SER A 41 28.72 5.82 -7.51
CA SER A 41 29.52 5.85 -6.29
C SER A 41 28.67 6.31 -5.10
N TYR A 42 27.78 5.45 -4.63
CA TYR A 42 27.20 5.59 -3.29
C TYR A 42 28.28 5.24 -2.27
N ASN A 43 29.04 6.26 -1.87
CA ASN A 43 30.07 6.15 -0.84
C ASN A 43 29.38 6.16 0.54
N LEU A 44 28.98 5.00 1.03
CA LEU A 44 28.34 4.83 2.33
C LEU A 44 29.40 4.84 3.44
N GLN A 45 29.76 6.02 3.96
CA GLN A 45 30.52 6.11 5.21
C GLN A 45 29.59 5.84 6.38
N ALA A 46 29.48 4.58 6.79
CA ALA A 46 28.74 4.15 7.96
C ALA A 46 29.50 4.49 9.25
N ASN A 47 29.27 5.69 9.78
CA ASN A 47 29.40 5.92 11.22
C ASN A 47 28.10 5.42 11.85
N LEU A 48 28.14 4.20 12.39
CA LEU A 48 27.06 3.42 13.04
C LEU A 48 25.82 4.25 13.38
N GLY A 49 24.81 4.20 12.50
CA GLY A 49 23.48 4.81 12.69
C GLY A 49 23.19 6.06 11.86
N VAL A 50 24.19 6.87 11.49
CA VAL A 50 23.97 8.13 10.73
C VAL A 50 24.21 7.94 9.23
N THR A 51 23.17 8.14 8.44
CA THR A 51 23.17 8.13 6.98
C THR A 51 23.46 9.52 6.42
N ARG A 52 24.35 9.58 5.43
CA ARG A 52 24.71 10.80 4.69
C ARG A 52 24.58 10.54 3.20
N VAL A 53 23.69 11.27 2.53
CA VAL A 53 23.39 11.06 1.10
C VAL A 53 23.35 12.40 0.39
N LEU A 54 24.04 12.50 -0.75
CA LEU A 54 23.90 13.64 -1.65
C LEU A 54 22.62 13.47 -2.48
N ARG A 55 21.77 14.50 -2.49
CA ARG A 55 20.58 14.58 -3.34
C ARG A 55 20.47 15.94 -4.00
N GLU A 56 19.69 16.06 -5.07
CA GLU A 56 19.51 17.33 -5.79
C GLU A 56 18.46 18.21 -5.12
N GLU A 57 17.46 17.60 -4.47
CA GLU A 57 16.35 18.32 -3.85
C GLU A 57 16.81 19.11 -2.63
N ARG A 58 16.43 20.38 -2.62
CA ARG A 58 16.60 21.27 -1.46
C ARG A 58 15.76 20.79 -0.26
N PRO A 59 16.16 21.10 0.98
CA PRO A 59 15.31 20.90 2.15
C PRO A 59 13.98 21.63 2.04
N SER A 60 12.91 21.04 2.56
CA SER A 60 11.55 21.58 2.42
C SER A 60 11.17 22.63 3.48
N SER A 61 11.83 22.67 4.64
CA SER A 61 11.39 23.51 5.77
C SER A 61 12.16 24.83 5.89
N LYS A 62 13.49 24.80 5.86
CA LYS A 62 14.32 26.01 6.02
C LYS A 62 15.67 25.86 5.35
N ILE A 63 16.14 26.96 4.78
CA ILE A 63 17.55 27.17 4.40
C ILE A 63 18.04 28.42 5.13
N VAL A 64 19.25 28.34 5.68
CA VAL A 64 20.01 29.48 6.19
C VAL A 64 21.30 29.55 5.39
N THR A 65 21.59 30.73 4.85
CA THR A 65 22.81 31.00 4.10
C THR A 65 23.63 32.03 4.86
N ILE A 66 24.90 31.74 5.04
CA ILE A 66 25.88 32.61 5.67
C ILE A 66 26.80 33.10 4.58
N ALA A 67 26.72 34.40 4.27
CA ALA A 67 27.67 35.09 3.40
C ALA A 67 28.67 35.83 4.31
N GLY A 68 29.93 35.40 4.29
CA GLY A 68 30.94 35.84 5.25
C GLY A 68 31.40 34.75 6.22
N TYR A 69 31.49 33.49 5.77
CA TYR A 69 31.91 32.36 6.62
C TYR A 69 33.27 32.62 7.29
N SER A 70 34.21 33.26 6.59
CA SER A 70 35.54 33.61 7.09
C SER A 70 35.52 34.44 8.37
N VAL A 71 34.45 35.22 8.61
CA VAL A 71 34.26 36.04 9.82
C VAL A 71 33.92 35.19 11.04
N ILE A 72 33.23 34.06 10.83
CA ILE A 72 32.68 33.23 11.91
C ILE A 72 33.35 31.86 12.05
N LYS A 73 34.24 31.48 11.13
CA LYS A 73 34.86 30.14 11.12
C LYS A 73 35.63 29.78 12.40
N GLU A 74 36.14 30.75 13.13
CA GLU A 74 36.90 30.57 14.39
C GLU A 74 36.08 30.92 15.64
N ARG A 75 34.82 31.34 15.46
CA ARG A 75 33.91 31.70 16.56
C ARG A 75 33.42 30.46 17.28
N THR A 76 33.23 30.59 18.59
CA THR A 76 32.68 29.53 19.47
C THR A 76 31.24 29.79 19.84
N GLU A 77 30.77 31.02 19.60
CA GLU A 77 29.41 31.47 19.78
C GLU A 77 28.45 30.68 18.87
N VAL A 78 27.29 30.35 19.40
CA VAL A 78 26.25 29.60 18.69
C VAL A 78 25.48 30.55 17.80
N TYR A 79 25.33 30.20 16.52
CA TYR A 79 24.41 30.91 15.65
C TYR A 79 23.01 30.32 15.77
N GLU A 80 22.03 31.20 15.97
CA GLU A 80 20.62 30.85 16.07
C GLU A 80 19.87 31.55 14.93
N SER A 81 19.20 30.77 14.06
CA SER A 81 18.45 31.34 12.93
C SER A 81 17.26 32.16 13.38
N SER A 82 16.58 32.87 12.47
CA SER A 82 15.21 33.32 12.74
C SER A 82 14.32 32.13 13.09
N VAL A 83 13.27 32.35 13.89
CA VAL A 83 12.18 31.39 14.03
C VAL A 83 11.52 31.19 12.65
N PHE A 84 11.12 29.96 12.35
CA PHE A 84 10.38 29.62 11.15
C PHE A 84 9.30 28.59 11.47
N GLU A 85 8.22 28.61 10.69
CA GLU A 85 7.12 27.66 10.83
C GLU A 85 7.30 26.48 9.88
N ALA A 86 7.13 25.26 10.39
CA ALA A 86 7.12 24.04 9.60
C ALA A 86 6.21 23.00 10.26
N ALA A 87 5.38 22.36 9.44
CA ALA A 87 4.48 21.28 9.84
C ALA A 87 3.62 21.60 11.08
N GLY A 88 3.16 22.85 11.20
CA GLY A 88 2.27 23.32 12.26
C GLY A 88 2.95 23.74 13.57
N TYR A 89 4.28 23.77 13.61
CA TYR A 89 5.06 24.19 14.79
C TYR A 89 6.11 25.23 14.41
N LYS A 90 6.63 25.91 15.43
CA LYS A 90 7.69 26.92 15.30
C LYS A 90 9.04 26.33 15.71
N TRP A 91 10.04 26.60 14.89
CA TRP A 91 11.35 25.98 14.98
C TRP A 91 12.46 27.01 14.79
N ARG A 92 13.66 26.64 15.22
CA ARG A 92 14.89 27.38 14.97
C ARG A 92 16.04 26.42 14.64
N LEU A 93 16.95 26.84 13.75
CA LEU A 93 18.22 26.16 13.55
C LEU A 93 19.26 26.70 14.53
N VAL A 94 19.99 25.79 15.19
CA VAL A 94 21.03 26.09 16.16
C VAL A 94 22.34 25.50 15.64
N MET A 95 23.31 26.35 15.33
CA MET A 95 24.54 25.99 14.61
C MET A 95 25.79 26.26 15.43
N TYR A 96 26.66 25.27 15.50
CA TYR A 96 27.99 25.36 16.11
C TYR A 96 29.04 25.22 15.01
N MET A 97 29.67 26.33 14.63
CA MET A 97 30.68 26.34 13.55
C MET A 97 31.91 25.49 13.88
N ASN A 98 32.27 25.39 15.17
CA ASN A 98 33.39 24.57 15.65
C ASN A 98 32.94 23.39 16.51
N GLY A 99 31.68 23.00 16.34
CA GLY A 99 31.13 21.79 16.92
C GLY A 99 30.63 21.93 18.36
N ASN A 100 29.60 21.16 18.69
CA ASN A 100 29.10 20.99 20.05
C ASN A 100 29.89 19.89 20.76
N LYS A 101 30.84 20.29 21.61
CA LYS A 101 31.71 19.35 22.34
C LYS A 101 30.94 18.40 23.26
N ASN A 102 29.79 18.83 23.78
CA ASN A 102 28.96 18.01 24.66
C ASN A 102 28.23 16.88 23.92
N ASP A 103 28.23 16.92 22.58
CA ASP A 103 27.62 15.93 21.69
C ASP A 103 28.66 15.36 20.69
N GLY A 104 29.92 15.31 21.12
CA GLY A 104 31.01 14.72 20.33
C GLY A 104 31.36 15.47 19.02
N GLY A 105 30.93 16.73 18.88
CA GLY A 105 31.12 17.52 17.65
C GLY A 105 32.53 18.08 17.42
N ASN A 106 33.52 17.71 18.22
CA ASN A 106 34.88 18.25 18.09
C ASN A 106 35.46 17.95 16.70
N GLY A 107 35.84 18.99 15.95
CA GLY A 107 36.33 18.86 14.57
C GLY A 107 35.22 18.80 13.50
N TYR A 108 33.98 19.06 13.86
CA TYR A 108 32.81 19.06 12.97
C TYR A 108 32.05 20.38 13.06
N ILE A 109 31.27 20.67 12.03
CA ILE A 109 30.11 21.57 12.19
C ILE A 109 28.99 20.76 12.83
N SER A 110 28.33 21.31 13.84
CA SER A 110 27.11 20.74 14.42
C SER A 110 25.91 21.59 14.07
N LEU A 111 24.78 20.93 13.83
CA LEU A 111 23.51 21.59 13.52
C LEU A 111 22.38 20.87 14.23
N TYR A 112 21.49 21.66 14.80
CA TYR A 112 20.31 21.19 15.51
C TYR A 112 19.07 21.97 15.09
N VAL A 113 17.91 21.38 15.35
CA VAL A 113 16.61 22.03 15.31
C VAL A 113 16.05 22.07 16.72
N ARG A 114 15.62 23.25 17.15
CA ARG A 114 14.94 23.48 18.43
C ARG A 114 13.49 23.90 18.19
N MET A 115 12.56 23.35 18.96
CA MET A 115 11.17 23.85 19.00
C MET A 115 11.10 25.14 19.81
N GLU A 116 10.32 26.09 19.30
CA GLU A 116 10.09 27.41 19.88
C GLU A 116 8.61 27.58 20.25
N GLU A 117 8.32 28.54 21.13
CA GLU A 117 6.96 28.88 21.58
C GLU A 117 6.17 27.69 22.16
N THR A 118 6.90 26.74 22.74
CA THR A 118 6.36 25.50 23.32
C THR A 118 5.50 25.73 24.56
N GLU A 119 5.52 26.93 25.13
CA GLU A 119 4.74 27.34 26.30
C GLU A 119 3.25 27.43 25.97
N SER A 120 2.91 27.57 24.68
CA SER A 120 1.54 27.53 24.18
C SER A 120 0.99 26.11 23.99
N LEU A 121 1.85 25.09 24.08
CA LEU A 121 1.45 23.69 23.85
C LEU A 121 0.83 23.08 25.11
N PRO A 122 -0.10 22.10 24.97
CA PRO A 122 -0.73 21.44 26.11
C PRO A 122 0.28 20.79 27.07
N TYR A 123 -0.07 20.69 28.35
CA TYR A 123 0.75 19.93 29.31
C TYR A 123 0.94 18.49 28.83
N GLY A 124 2.18 18.00 28.87
CA GLY A 124 2.53 16.65 28.37
C GLY A 124 2.56 16.52 26.84
N TRP A 125 2.68 17.63 26.11
CA TRP A 125 2.79 17.61 24.64
C TRP A 125 4.00 16.79 24.16
N GLU A 126 3.81 16.13 23.02
CA GLU A 126 4.85 15.39 22.33
C GLU A 126 4.70 15.54 20.82
N VAL A 127 5.82 15.77 20.15
CA VAL A 127 5.87 15.91 18.71
C VAL A 127 6.95 14.97 18.18
N ASN A 128 6.52 13.94 17.46
CA ASN A 128 7.41 12.97 16.83
C ASN A 128 7.78 13.46 15.42
N VAL A 129 9.08 13.51 15.13
CA VAL A 129 9.63 14.13 13.91
C VAL A 129 10.59 13.17 13.22
N ASP A 130 10.40 12.93 11.92
CA ASP A 130 11.48 12.48 11.05
C ASP A 130 12.28 13.72 10.62
N LEU A 131 13.54 13.77 11.07
CA LEU A 131 14.41 14.93 10.95
C LEU A 131 15.54 14.63 9.96
N LYS A 132 15.69 15.52 8.97
CA LYS A 132 16.88 15.56 8.12
C LYS A 132 17.50 16.95 8.14
N LEU A 133 18.82 16.98 8.22
CA LEU A 133 19.61 18.21 8.23
C LEU A 133 20.54 18.24 7.03
N PHE A 134 20.81 19.44 6.49
CA PHE A 134 21.41 19.58 5.17
C PHE A 134 22.60 20.53 5.18
N VAL A 135 23.58 20.21 4.34
CA VAL A 135 24.64 21.13 3.93
C VAL A 135 24.62 21.24 2.41
N HIS A 136 24.49 22.46 1.89
CA HIS A 136 24.49 22.68 0.44
C HIS A 136 25.90 22.54 -0.12
N ASN A 137 26.03 21.84 -1.25
CA ASN A 137 27.24 21.76 -2.06
C ASN A 137 26.98 22.45 -3.41
N PRO A 138 27.21 23.77 -3.51
CA PRO A 138 27.02 24.52 -4.76
C PRO A 138 27.79 23.94 -5.95
N LYS A 139 29.00 23.41 -5.73
CA LYS A 139 29.86 22.88 -6.80
C LYS A 139 29.25 21.64 -7.48
N GLN A 140 28.52 20.83 -6.73
CA GLN A 140 27.85 19.63 -7.24
C GLN A 140 26.37 19.86 -7.55
N HIS A 141 25.83 21.06 -7.28
CA HIS A 141 24.40 21.36 -7.34
C HIS A 141 23.54 20.38 -6.51
N LYS A 142 24.06 19.97 -5.35
CA LYS A 142 23.46 18.96 -4.48
C LYS A 142 23.47 19.40 -3.02
N TYR A 143 22.67 18.73 -2.21
CA TYR A 143 22.65 18.86 -0.75
C TYR A 143 23.10 17.56 -0.11
N LEU A 144 24.05 17.64 0.81
CA LEU A 144 24.37 16.56 1.72
C LEU A 144 23.25 16.46 2.76
N ALA A 145 22.38 15.47 2.62
CA ALA A 145 21.34 15.14 3.58
C ALA A 145 21.90 14.23 4.67
N VAL A 146 21.67 14.58 5.93
CA VAL A 146 22.11 13.84 7.11
C VAL A 146 20.89 13.46 7.95
N THR A 147 20.76 12.18 8.26
CA THR A 147 19.70 11.60 9.10
C THR A 147 20.21 10.34 9.79
N ASP A 148 19.58 9.89 10.87
CA ASP A 148 19.86 8.59 11.49
C ASP A 148 18.67 7.62 11.42
N GLY A 149 17.62 7.97 10.65
CA GLY A 149 16.41 7.18 10.48
C GLY A 149 15.55 7.03 11.74
N ALA A 150 15.96 7.61 12.87
CA ALA A 150 15.21 7.52 14.12
C ALA A 150 14.25 8.70 14.26
N VAL A 151 13.02 8.40 14.69
CA VAL A 151 12.01 9.40 15.02
C VAL A 151 12.45 10.19 16.26
N LYS A 152 12.47 11.50 16.15
CA LYS A 152 12.84 12.45 17.22
C LYS A 152 11.59 12.84 17.98
N ARG A 153 11.48 12.41 19.22
CA ARG A 153 10.42 12.81 20.14
C ARG A 153 10.80 14.13 20.79
N PHE A 154 10.20 15.22 20.34
CA PHE A 154 10.27 16.50 21.01
C PHE A 154 9.23 16.56 22.13
N SER A 155 9.63 17.09 23.28
CA SER A 155 8.78 17.29 24.44
C SER A 155 9.28 18.45 25.30
N ALA A 156 8.56 18.79 26.37
CA ALA A 156 9.02 19.79 27.33
C ALA A 156 10.42 19.48 27.91
N ALA A 157 10.76 18.20 28.07
CA ALA A 157 12.07 17.76 28.59
C ALA A 157 13.17 17.74 27.52
N LYS A 158 12.82 17.63 26.23
CA LYS A 158 13.77 17.53 25.12
C LYS A 158 13.24 18.31 23.91
N LYS A 159 13.57 19.60 23.86
CA LYS A 159 13.11 20.54 22.81
C LYS A 159 14.06 20.65 21.61
N GLU A 160 15.22 20.00 21.65
CA GLU A 160 16.27 20.14 20.63
C GLU A 160 16.85 18.78 20.23
N TRP A 161 16.95 18.57 18.90
CA TRP A 161 17.53 17.39 18.27
C TRP A 161 18.37 17.80 17.06
N GLY A 162 19.40 17.03 16.75
CA GLY A 162 20.31 17.34 15.65
C GLY A 162 21.50 16.39 15.61
N PHE A 163 22.58 16.85 14.99
CA PHE A 163 23.81 16.08 14.82
C PHE A 163 25.01 16.89 15.28
N GLY A 164 25.65 16.44 16.37
CA GLY A 164 26.96 16.94 16.78
C GLY A 164 28.02 16.81 15.68
N GLN A 165 27.94 15.76 14.88
CA GLN A 165 28.87 15.52 13.76
C GLN A 165 28.16 15.62 12.41
N LEU A 166 27.63 16.80 12.04
CA LEU A 166 26.92 16.98 10.77
C LEU A 166 27.87 16.75 9.58
N ILE A 167 28.95 17.53 9.54
CA ILE A 167 30.01 17.45 8.52
C ILE A 167 31.37 17.79 9.14
N ALA A 168 32.41 17.02 8.81
CA ALA A 168 33.75 17.26 9.32
C ALA A 168 34.28 18.62 8.81
N LEU A 169 34.93 19.40 9.68
CA LEU A 169 35.53 20.69 9.30
C LEU A 169 36.56 20.53 8.19
N SER A 170 37.38 19.46 8.25
CA SER A 170 38.35 19.12 7.22
C SER A 170 37.72 18.89 5.84
N THR A 171 36.47 18.41 5.80
CA THR A 171 35.71 18.23 4.54
C THR A 171 35.04 19.53 4.12
N PHE A 172 34.36 20.20 5.05
CA PHE A 172 33.61 21.42 4.78
C PHE A 172 34.51 22.59 4.32
N GLN A 173 35.68 22.76 4.94
CA GLN A 173 36.63 23.82 4.64
C GLN A 173 37.55 23.50 3.46
N ASN A 174 37.55 22.27 2.95
CA ASN A 174 38.35 21.90 1.80
C ASN A 174 37.70 22.45 0.52
N ALA A 175 38.36 23.42 -0.12
CA ALA A 175 37.88 24.07 -1.34
C ALA A 175 37.56 23.09 -2.48
N ASN A 176 38.20 21.92 -2.52
CA ASN A 176 37.91 20.89 -3.52
C ASN A 176 36.55 20.22 -3.32
N GLN A 177 36.04 20.18 -2.08
CA GLN A 177 34.76 19.57 -1.72
C GLN A 177 33.56 20.46 -2.07
N GLY A 178 33.73 21.78 -2.11
CA GLY A 178 32.75 22.70 -2.71
C GLY A 178 31.59 23.15 -1.82
N TYR A 179 31.68 22.95 -0.49
CA TYR A 179 30.66 23.40 0.47
C TYR A 179 30.70 24.90 0.81
N ILE A 180 31.81 25.56 0.49
CA ILE A 180 31.99 27.02 0.60
C ILE A 180 32.35 27.55 -0.78
N VAL A 181 31.56 28.50 -1.29
CA VAL A 181 31.83 29.19 -2.56
C VAL A 181 31.66 30.69 -2.32
N GLN A 182 32.63 31.50 -2.73
CA GLN A 182 32.61 32.96 -2.51
C GLN A 182 32.34 33.34 -1.04
N ASP A 183 33.05 32.69 -0.12
CA ASP A 183 32.90 32.84 1.34
C ASP A 183 31.46 32.63 1.85
N THR A 184 30.65 31.87 1.09
CA THR A 184 29.25 31.62 1.36
C THR A 184 28.99 30.13 1.53
N CYS A 185 28.21 29.77 2.54
CA CYS A 185 27.76 28.41 2.80
C CYS A 185 26.29 28.37 3.22
N SER A 186 25.61 27.26 2.98
CA SER A 186 24.19 27.11 3.31
C SER A 186 23.90 25.81 4.04
N PHE A 187 23.04 25.90 5.04
CA PHE A 187 22.53 24.80 5.83
C PHE A 187 21.01 24.76 5.74
N GLY A 188 20.39 23.62 6.05
CA GLY A 188 18.94 23.56 6.08
C GLY A 188 18.38 22.39 6.87
N ALA A 189 17.05 22.36 6.93
CA ALA A 189 16.30 21.34 7.65
C ALA A 189 15.04 20.93 6.88
N GLU A 190 14.69 19.66 7.01
CA GLU A 190 13.43 19.06 6.60
C GLU A 190 12.81 18.41 7.83
N ILE A 191 11.61 18.85 8.16
CA ILE A 191 10.87 18.48 9.37
C ILE A 191 9.56 17.83 8.93
N LEU A 192 9.41 16.54 9.21
CA LEU A 192 8.20 15.78 8.90
C LEU A 192 7.59 15.27 10.19
N ILE A 193 6.34 15.66 10.51
CA ILE A 193 5.65 15.15 11.69
C ILE A 193 5.20 13.72 11.44
N VAL A 194 5.61 12.81 12.32
CA VAL A 194 5.22 11.40 12.32
C VAL A 194 4.05 11.23 13.27
N LYS A 195 2.84 11.02 12.71
CA LYS A 195 1.66 10.65 13.48
C LYS A 195 1.42 9.15 13.36
N PRO A 196 1.33 8.39 14.46
CA PRO A 196 0.97 6.98 14.38
C PRO A 196 -0.44 6.83 13.77
N ALA A 197 -0.68 5.73 13.07
CA ALA A 197 -2.02 5.39 12.62
C ALA A 197 -2.93 5.19 13.83
N GLU A 198 -4.05 5.92 13.88
CA GLU A 198 -5.03 5.79 14.96
C GLU A 198 -6.12 4.74 14.63
N LYS A 199 -6.25 4.42 13.34
CA LYS A 199 -7.24 3.49 12.81
C LYS A 199 -6.59 2.48 11.88
N GLN A 200 -7.15 1.29 11.83
CA GLN A 200 -6.78 0.21 10.93
C GLN A 200 -8.02 -0.39 10.25
N GLU A 201 -7.80 -0.95 9.07
CA GLU A 201 -8.79 -1.77 8.38
C GLU A 201 -8.71 -3.21 8.90
N LYS A 202 -9.81 -3.71 9.47
CA LYS A 202 -9.95 -5.10 9.88
C LYS A 202 -10.86 -5.85 8.90
N VAL A 203 -10.26 -6.69 8.07
CA VAL A 203 -10.97 -7.59 7.16
C VAL A 203 -11.26 -8.91 7.87
N THR A 204 -12.53 -9.24 8.03
CA THR A 204 -12.99 -10.48 8.69
C THR A 204 -13.69 -11.38 7.69
N PHE A 205 -13.32 -12.65 7.66
CA PHE A 205 -13.93 -13.65 6.78
C PHE A 205 -15.00 -14.41 7.56
N ILE A 206 -16.26 -14.12 7.26
CA ILE A 206 -17.42 -14.70 7.92
C ILE A 206 -17.82 -15.96 7.16
N SER A 207 -17.67 -17.12 7.78
CA SER A 207 -18.20 -18.39 7.28
C SER A 207 -19.70 -18.49 7.58
N ASN A 208 -20.48 -19.04 6.65
CA ASN A 208 -21.93 -19.19 6.76
C ASN A 208 -22.63 -17.91 7.27
N PRO A 209 -22.46 -16.78 6.57
CA PRO A 209 -23.04 -15.51 7.00
C PRO A 209 -24.57 -15.58 7.12
N PRO A 210 -25.21 -14.72 7.93
CA PRO A 210 -26.67 -14.66 7.99
C PRO A 210 -27.29 -14.43 6.61
N ASN A 211 -28.46 -15.03 6.37
CA ASN A 211 -29.18 -14.95 5.09
C ASN A 211 -28.33 -15.39 3.88
N ASN A 212 -27.45 -16.37 4.07
CA ASN A 212 -26.53 -16.81 3.02
C ASN A 212 -27.17 -17.53 1.84
N VAL A 213 -28.43 -17.95 1.92
CA VAL A 213 -29.11 -18.67 0.82
C VAL A 213 -30.09 -17.74 0.12
N PHE A 214 -29.90 -17.57 -1.20
CA PHE A 214 -30.81 -16.87 -2.09
C PHE A 214 -31.34 -17.82 -3.16
N THR A 215 -32.64 -17.77 -3.46
CA THR A 215 -33.28 -18.62 -4.48
C THR A 215 -33.94 -17.76 -5.54
N TRP A 216 -33.75 -18.11 -6.80
CA TRP A 216 -34.33 -17.43 -7.94
C TRP A 216 -35.06 -18.42 -8.85
N LYS A 217 -36.38 -18.32 -8.89
CA LYS A 217 -37.24 -19.12 -9.78
C LYS A 217 -37.53 -18.36 -11.06
N ILE A 218 -37.22 -18.99 -12.19
CA ILE A 218 -37.46 -18.45 -13.52
C ILE A 218 -38.64 -19.22 -14.12
N LEU A 219 -39.69 -18.51 -14.48
CA LEU A 219 -40.89 -19.05 -15.12
C LEU A 219 -40.84 -18.81 -16.63
N ARG A 220 -41.59 -19.62 -17.38
CA ARG A 220 -41.70 -19.51 -18.85
C ARG A 220 -40.33 -19.54 -19.54
N PHE A 221 -39.43 -20.43 -19.09
CA PHE A 221 -38.03 -20.52 -19.55
C PHE A 221 -37.92 -20.64 -21.07
N SER A 222 -38.83 -21.40 -21.70
CA SER A 222 -38.90 -21.59 -23.15
C SER A 222 -39.05 -20.28 -23.93
N THR A 223 -39.64 -19.25 -23.32
CA THR A 223 -39.92 -17.95 -23.95
C THR A 223 -38.76 -16.96 -23.88
N LEU A 224 -37.70 -17.27 -23.12
CA LEU A 224 -36.61 -16.33 -22.91
C LEU A 224 -35.77 -16.12 -24.18
N GLU A 225 -35.43 -14.85 -24.41
CA GLU A 225 -34.62 -14.37 -25.53
C GLU A 225 -33.12 -14.63 -25.30
N ASP A 226 -32.31 -14.46 -26.35
CA ASP A 226 -30.86 -14.51 -26.24
C ASP A 226 -30.28 -13.23 -25.64
N LYS A 227 -30.42 -13.06 -24.32
CA LYS A 227 -29.80 -11.97 -23.55
C LYS A 227 -29.53 -12.37 -22.11
N PHE A 228 -28.76 -11.56 -21.40
CA PHE A 228 -28.55 -11.75 -19.97
C PHE A 228 -29.79 -11.33 -19.17
N TYR A 229 -30.18 -12.19 -18.24
CA TYR A 229 -31.17 -11.93 -17.22
C TYR A 229 -30.50 -11.91 -15.85
N TYR A 230 -30.99 -11.07 -14.96
CA TYR A 230 -30.47 -10.92 -13.60
C TYR A 230 -31.60 -11.13 -12.58
N SER A 231 -31.26 -11.68 -11.42
CA SER A 231 -32.15 -11.71 -10.27
C SER A 231 -32.24 -10.33 -9.62
N ASP A 232 -33.15 -10.20 -8.65
CA ASP A 232 -33.09 -9.13 -7.66
C ASP A 232 -31.78 -9.22 -6.87
N ASP A 233 -31.38 -8.07 -6.31
CA ASP A 233 -30.23 -7.98 -5.43
C ASP A 233 -30.54 -8.58 -4.05
N PHE A 234 -29.59 -9.31 -3.48
CA PHE A 234 -29.66 -9.87 -2.13
C PHE A 234 -28.41 -9.51 -1.33
N LEU A 235 -28.61 -9.12 -0.07
CA LEU A 235 -27.53 -8.65 0.81
C LEU A 235 -26.92 -9.81 1.60
N VAL A 236 -25.61 -10.01 1.48
CA VAL A 236 -24.85 -10.94 2.33
C VAL A 236 -23.56 -10.26 2.79
N GLY A 237 -23.36 -10.21 4.11
CA GLY A 237 -22.35 -9.36 4.73
C GLY A 237 -22.68 -7.88 4.49
N ASP A 238 -21.74 -7.15 3.91
CA ASP A 238 -21.88 -5.71 3.62
C ASP A 238 -22.22 -5.42 2.15
N ARG A 239 -22.34 -6.46 1.33
CA ARG A 239 -22.41 -6.33 -0.13
C ARG A 239 -23.70 -6.92 -0.68
N TYR A 240 -24.28 -6.21 -1.65
CA TYR A 240 -25.37 -6.72 -2.47
C TYR A 240 -24.79 -7.63 -3.56
N TRP A 241 -25.48 -8.72 -3.81
CA TRP A 241 -25.15 -9.72 -4.80
C TRP A 241 -26.37 -9.97 -5.68
N ARG A 242 -26.16 -10.48 -6.89
CA ARG A 242 -27.27 -10.99 -7.72
C ARG A 242 -26.80 -12.13 -8.59
N LEU A 243 -27.72 -12.99 -9.00
CA LEU A 243 -27.45 -14.01 -10.00
C LEU A 243 -27.66 -13.46 -11.40
N GLY A 244 -26.93 -13.99 -12.37
CA GLY A 244 -27.17 -13.71 -13.78
C GLY A 244 -26.86 -14.89 -14.68
N PHE A 245 -27.59 -15.01 -15.78
CA PHE A 245 -27.39 -16.03 -16.80
C PHE A 245 -27.92 -15.59 -18.16
N ASN A 246 -27.45 -16.24 -19.22
CA ASN A 246 -28.06 -16.19 -20.55
C ASN A 246 -28.69 -17.57 -20.86
N PRO A 247 -30.00 -17.65 -21.16
CA PRO A 247 -30.72 -18.91 -21.39
C PRO A 247 -30.26 -19.66 -22.65
N LYS A 248 -29.51 -19.02 -23.55
CA LYS A 248 -28.96 -19.65 -24.77
C LYS A 248 -27.48 -20.04 -24.64
N GLY A 249 -26.88 -19.86 -23.47
CA GLY A 249 -25.46 -20.13 -23.24
C GLY A 249 -24.58 -18.90 -23.30
N ASP A 250 -23.35 -19.04 -22.80
CA ASP A 250 -22.32 -18.00 -22.81
C ASP A 250 -20.92 -18.61 -22.98
N GLY A 251 -19.97 -17.85 -23.52
CA GLY A 251 -18.61 -18.28 -23.82
C GLY A 251 -18.53 -19.65 -24.50
N ASP A 252 -17.58 -20.50 -24.06
CA ASP A 252 -17.39 -21.86 -24.58
C ASP A 252 -18.53 -22.83 -24.26
N GLY A 253 -19.45 -22.46 -23.36
CA GLY A 253 -20.65 -23.24 -23.08
C GLY A 253 -21.74 -23.05 -24.14
N ARG A 254 -21.69 -21.97 -24.91
CA ARG A 254 -22.68 -21.67 -25.94
C ARG A 254 -22.52 -22.60 -27.16
N PRO A 255 -23.63 -23.06 -27.77
CA PRO A 255 -25.04 -22.97 -27.34
C PRO A 255 -25.50 -24.18 -26.51
N HIS A 256 -24.56 -24.96 -25.97
CA HIS A 256 -24.81 -26.32 -25.48
C HIS A 256 -25.02 -26.43 -23.97
N ALA A 257 -24.75 -25.39 -23.21
CA ALA A 257 -24.80 -25.40 -21.76
C ALA A 257 -25.41 -24.12 -21.19
N LEU A 258 -26.07 -24.25 -20.03
CA LEU A 258 -26.61 -23.14 -19.28
C LEU A 258 -25.51 -22.56 -18.37
N PRO A 259 -25.25 -21.24 -18.42
CA PRO A 259 -24.29 -20.59 -17.54
C PRO A 259 -24.98 -20.12 -16.25
N ILE A 260 -24.19 -19.78 -15.24
CA ILE A 260 -24.66 -19.04 -14.07
C ILE A 260 -23.48 -18.28 -13.45
N TYR A 261 -23.74 -17.03 -13.07
CA TYR A 261 -22.76 -16.15 -12.44
C TYR A 261 -23.34 -15.49 -11.20
N LEU A 262 -22.48 -15.31 -10.20
CA LEU A 262 -22.72 -14.41 -9.08
C LEU A 262 -22.10 -13.06 -9.43
N TYR A 263 -22.89 -12.00 -9.40
CA TYR A 263 -22.45 -10.63 -9.60
C TYR A 263 -22.42 -9.89 -8.28
N ALA A 264 -21.32 -9.20 -8.02
CA ALA A 264 -21.23 -8.30 -6.88
C ALA A 264 -21.72 -6.90 -7.29
N GLN A 265 -22.65 -6.37 -6.50
CA GLN A 265 -23.27 -5.06 -6.67
C GLN A 265 -22.71 -4.08 -5.63
N GLY A 266 -23.48 -3.04 -5.32
CA GLY A 266 -23.12 -2.03 -4.33
C GLY A 266 -23.04 -2.56 -2.90
N PHE A 267 -22.89 -1.65 -1.95
CA PHE A 267 -22.78 -1.95 -0.53
C PHE A 267 -24.01 -1.44 0.21
N ARG A 268 -24.32 -2.02 1.36
CA ARG A 268 -25.33 -1.46 2.27
C ARG A 268 -24.88 -0.08 2.79
N PRO A 269 -25.80 0.79 3.23
CA PRO A 269 -25.44 2.07 3.81
C PRO A 269 -24.41 1.93 4.95
N ASN A 270 -23.45 2.86 5.00
CA ASN A 270 -22.38 2.94 6.00
C ASN A 270 -21.36 1.78 6.01
N ALA A 271 -21.45 0.83 5.08
CA ALA A 271 -20.40 -0.17 4.91
C ALA A 271 -19.12 0.43 4.32
N VAL A 272 -17.98 -0.13 4.69
CA VAL A 272 -16.69 0.23 4.07
C VAL A 272 -16.61 -0.43 2.69
N ALA A 273 -16.60 0.39 1.64
CA ALA A 273 -16.52 -0.11 0.27
C ALA A 273 -15.10 -0.63 -0.04
N THR A 274 -14.94 -1.95 -0.08
CA THR A 274 -13.67 -2.63 -0.34
C THR A 274 -13.83 -3.77 -1.34
N ASN A 275 -12.72 -4.33 -1.83
CA ASN A 275 -12.80 -5.62 -2.51
C ASN A 275 -13.42 -6.65 -1.56
N THR A 276 -14.36 -7.44 -2.05
CA THR A 276 -15.12 -8.39 -1.23
C THR A 276 -14.78 -9.80 -1.65
N TRP A 277 -14.26 -10.59 -0.73
CA TRP A 277 -14.17 -12.03 -0.92
C TRP A 277 -15.59 -12.61 -0.89
N GLY A 278 -15.96 -13.35 -1.93
CA GLY A 278 -17.21 -14.10 -1.97
C GLY A 278 -16.93 -15.54 -2.38
N ALA A 279 -17.22 -16.49 -1.50
CA ALA A 279 -17.25 -17.91 -1.80
C ALA A 279 -18.70 -18.40 -1.77
N VAL A 280 -19.14 -19.07 -2.83
CA VAL A 280 -20.53 -19.41 -3.08
C VAL A 280 -20.66 -20.82 -3.66
N ASN A 281 -21.68 -21.55 -3.22
CA ASN A 281 -22.21 -22.70 -3.93
C ASN A 281 -23.34 -22.21 -4.86
N LEU A 282 -23.09 -22.21 -6.17
CA LEU A 282 -24.10 -21.96 -7.19
C LEU A 282 -24.79 -23.27 -7.54
N ARG A 283 -26.12 -23.28 -7.53
CA ARG A 283 -26.93 -24.48 -7.74
C ARG A 283 -28.01 -24.26 -8.78
N LEU A 284 -28.23 -25.30 -9.60
CA LEU A 284 -29.47 -25.50 -10.35
C LEU A 284 -30.25 -26.62 -9.65
N LYS A 285 -31.40 -26.28 -9.11
CA LYS A 285 -32.21 -27.21 -8.32
C LYS A 285 -32.85 -28.24 -9.24
N ASN A 286 -32.72 -29.50 -8.82
CA ASN A 286 -33.63 -30.54 -9.24
C ASN A 286 -34.96 -30.33 -8.51
N GLN A 287 -36.06 -30.23 -9.25
CA GLN A 287 -37.38 -29.91 -8.73
C GLN A 287 -38.21 -31.17 -8.41
N ARG A 288 -37.68 -32.38 -8.68
CA ARG A 288 -38.33 -33.67 -8.43
C ARG A 288 -37.57 -34.56 -7.44
N GLY A 289 -36.43 -34.09 -6.93
CA GLY A 289 -35.60 -34.81 -5.98
C GLY A 289 -34.44 -33.97 -5.46
N SER A 290 -33.53 -34.60 -4.73
CA SER A 290 -32.38 -33.93 -4.09
C SER A 290 -31.13 -33.82 -4.97
N ASN A 291 -31.14 -34.38 -6.18
CA ASN A 291 -29.99 -34.41 -7.09
C ASN A 291 -29.75 -33.06 -7.80
N HIS A 292 -29.46 -32.01 -7.03
CA HIS A 292 -29.16 -30.67 -7.54
C HIS A 292 -27.81 -30.66 -8.28
N ARG A 293 -27.69 -29.85 -9.33
CA ARG A 293 -26.36 -29.51 -9.87
C ARG A 293 -25.77 -28.41 -9.01
N GLN A 294 -24.55 -28.58 -8.54
CA GLN A 294 -23.85 -27.62 -7.68
C GLN A 294 -22.44 -27.38 -8.20
N LEU A 295 -22.00 -26.13 -8.11
CA LEU A 295 -20.64 -25.71 -8.36
C LEU A 295 -20.19 -24.73 -7.29
N TYR A 296 -18.96 -24.87 -6.84
CA TYR A 296 -18.33 -23.93 -5.93
C TYR A 296 -17.55 -22.87 -6.73
N SER A 297 -17.69 -21.61 -6.36
CA SER A 297 -16.93 -20.50 -6.91
C SER A 297 -16.46 -19.60 -5.77
N ALA A 298 -15.21 -19.16 -5.83
CA ALA A 298 -14.68 -18.19 -4.87
C ALA A 298 -13.74 -17.20 -5.56
N ALA A 299 -13.92 -15.92 -5.27
CA ALA A 299 -13.13 -14.86 -5.87
C ALA A 299 -13.11 -13.60 -4.99
N TRP A 300 -12.11 -12.76 -5.24
CA TRP A 300 -12.18 -11.35 -4.89
C TRP A 300 -13.02 -10.61 -5.92
N TYR A 301 -14.10 -10.00 -5.46
CA TYR A 301 -14.92 -9.12 -6.26
C TYR A 301 -14.43 -7.67 -6.06
N PRO A 302 -14.10 -6.93 -7.13
CA PRO A 302 -13.60 -5.57 -7.03
C PRO A 302 -14.63 -4.65 -6.40
N ILE A 303 -14.22 -3.47 -5.91
CA ILE A 303 -15.13 -2.48 -5.30
C ILE A 303 -16.31 -2.11 -6.24
N ARG A 304 -16.06 -2.02 -7.56
CA ARG A 304 -17.08 -1.65 -8.54
C ARG A 304 -18.22 -2.69 -8.62
N SER A 305 -19.43 -2.20 -8.89
CA SER A 305 -20.60 -3.04 -9.16
C SER A 305 -20.53 -3.70 -10.54
N GLY A 306 -21.30 -4.77 -10.73
CA GLY A 306 -21.49 -5.43 -12.02
C GLY A 306 -20.38 -6.41 -12.42
N TYR A 307 -19.40 -6.67 -11.55
CA TYR A 307 -18.41 -7.72 -11.79
C TYR A 307 -18.99 -9.09 -11.40
N GLY A 308 -19.00 -10.02 -12.36
CA GLY A 308 -19.55 -11.37 -12.21
C GLY A 308 -18.50 -12.46 -12.30
N VAL A 309 -18.61 -13.46 -11.44
CA VAL A 309 -17.80 -14.68 -11.49
C VAL A 309 -18.73 -15.88 -11.39
N GLY A 310 -18.43 -16.94 -12.14
CA GLY A 310 -19.30 -18.10 -12.25
C GLY A 310 -18.77 -19.10 -13.26
N VAL A 311 -19.70 -19.77 -13.95
CA VAL A 311 -19.36 -20.80 -14.93
C VAL A 311 -20.23 -20.70 -16.18
N ASN A 312 -19.64 -21.13 -17.29
CA ASN A 312 -20.33 -21.18 -18.58
C ASN A 312 -21.19 -22.45 -18.74
N ASN A 313 -21.10 -23.40 -17.79
CA ASN A 313 -21.75 -24.71 -17.86
C ASN A 313 -22.09 -25.27 -16.47
N ILE A 314 -23.30 -25.00 -15.97
CA ILE A 314 -23.86 -25.72 -14.80
C ILE A 314 -24.61 -26.99 -15.22
N ILE A 315 -25.16 -27.01 -16.43
CA ILE A 315 -25.83 -28.17 -17.02
C ILE A 315 -25.81 -28.07 -18.55
N LEU A 316 -25.70 -29.22 -19.23
CA LEU A 316 -25.90 -29.28 -20.68
C LEU A 316 -27.37 -29.07 -21.03
N MET A 317 -27.66 -28.37 -22.13
CA MET A 317 -29.01 -28.10 -22.60
C MET A 317 -29.80 -29.39 -22.89
N LYS A 318 -29.13 -30.45 -23.37
CA LYS A 318 -29.76 -31.77 -23.57
C LYS A 318 -30.25 -32.37 -22.24
N ASP A 319 -29.50 -32.17 -21.17
CA ASP A 319 -29.81 -32.69 -19.84
C ASP A 319 -30.85 -31.83 -19.12
N LEU A 320 -30.82 -30.52 -19.36
CA LEU A 320 -31.83 -29.59 -18.85
C LEU A 320 -33.22 -29.89 -19.41
N LYS A 321 -33.30 -30.19 -20.72
CA LYS A 321 -34.55 -30.46 -21.44
C LYS A 321 -35.08 -31.89 -21.24
N ASP A 322 -34.26 -32.80 -20.73
CA ASP A 322 -34.70 -34.14 -20.36
C ASP A 322 -35.59 -34.09 -19.11
N THR A 323 -36.90 -34.19 -19.32
CA THR A 323 -37.90 -34.11 -18.24
C THR A 323 -37.73 -35.20 -17.18
N SER A 324 -37.09 -36.32 -17.48
CA SER A 324 -36.80 -37.37 -16.49
C SER A 324 -35.78 -36.91 -15.45
N LYS A 325 -34.90 -35.97 -15.80
CA LYS A 325 -33.86 -35.42 -14.92
C LYS A 325 -34.39 -34.35 -13.97
N GLY A 326 -35.55 -33.76 -14.22
CA GLY A 326 -36.26 -32.92 -13.24
C GLY A 326 -35.70 -31.51 -13.01
N TYR A 327 -34.84 -30.98 -13.87
CA TYR A 327 -34.30 -29.61 -13.74
C TYR A 327 -35.22 -28.53 -14.33
N LEU A 328 -35.85 -28.82 -15.47
CA LEU A 328 -36.90 -28.00 -16.09
C LEU A 328 -38.26 -28.64 -15.81
N VAL A 329 -39.09 -28.02 -14.98
CA VAL A 329 -40.41 -28.54 -14.58
C VAL A 329 -41.45 -27.44 -14.76
N ASN A 330 -42.55 -27.74 -15.46
CA ASN A 330 -43.62 -26.78 -15.77
C ASN A 330 -43.08 -25.48 -16.40
N ASP A 331 -42.15 -25.64 -17.36
CA ASP A 331 -41.43 -24.56 -18.04
C ASP A 331 -40.74 -23.57 -17.08
N ALA A 332 -40.28 -24.07 -15.93
CA ALA A 332 -39.55 -23.29 -14.94
C ALA A 332 -38.25 -23.96 -14.51
N ILE A 333 -37.24 -23.15 -14.22
CA ILE A 333 -35.99 -23.57 -13.57
C ILE A 333 -35.81 -22.79 -12.26
N VAL A 334 -35.00 -23.33 -11.35
CA VAL A 334 -34.72 -22.68 -10.06
C VAL A 334 -33.21 -22.66 -9.82
N PHE A 335 -32.64 -21.47 -9.73
CA PHE A 335 -31.28 -21.27 -9.27
C PHE A 335 -31.24 -20.98 -7.77
N GLU A 336 -30.15 -21.37 -7.13
CA GLU A 336 -29.88 -21.08 -5.73
C GLU A 336 -28.41 -20.68 -5.58
N ALA A 337 -28.15 -19.66 -4.77
CA ALA A 337 -26.83 -19.24 -4.35
C ALA A 337 -26.73 -19.40 -2.84
N GLU A 338 -25.80 -20.23 -2.37
CA GLU A 338 -25.46 -20.35 -0.96
C GLU A 338 -24.08 -19.73 -0.73
N MET A 339 -24.03 -18.55 -0.13
CA MET A 339 -22.80 -17.86 0.24
C MET A 339 -22.14 -18.61 1.40
N VAL A 340 -21.06 -19.32 1.11
CA VAL A 340 -20.33 -20.13 2.10
C VAL A 340 -19.42 -19.26 2.96
N LYS A 341 -18.87 -18.20 2.38
CA LYS A 341 -18.00 -17.26 3.09
C LYS A 341 -17.99 -15.90 2.41
N VAL A 342 -18.03 -14.83 3.20
CA VAL A 342 -17.91 -13.44 2.71
C VAL A 342 -16.95 -12.66 3.58
N SER A 343 -16.17 -11.74 2.99
CA SER A 343 -15.40 -10.78 3.80
C SER A 343 -16.24 -9.57 4.19
N VAL A 344 -16.04 -9.06 5.40
CA VAL A 344 -16.57 -7.79 5.90
C VAL A 344 -15.40 -6.94 6.39
N THR A 345 -15.36 -5.67 5.99
CA THR A 345 -14.29 -4.73 6.38
C THR A 345 -14.84 -3.69 7.34
N ASN A 346 -14.14 -3.50 8.47
CA ASN A 346 -14.44 -2.43 9.43
C ASN A 346 -13.21 -1.55 9.63
N ILE A 347 -13.43 -0.25 9.85
CA ILE A 347 -12.40 0.65 10.38
C ILE A 347 -12.47 0.60 11.89
N VAL A 348 -11.39 0.15 12.53
CA VAL A 348 -11.29 0.02 14.00
C VAL A 348 -10.07 0.77 14.52
N PRO A 349 -10.03 1.16 15.80
CA PRO A 349 -8.80 1.67 16.41
C PRO A 349 -7.64 0.67 16.27
N VAL A 350 -6.41 1.18 16.18
CA VAL A 350 -5.18 0.35 16.18
C VAL A 350 -5.03 -0.39 17.49
#